data_AF-A0A962D261-F1
#
_entry.id   AF-A0A962D261-F1
#
_cell.length_a   1.000
_cell.length_b   1.000
_cell.length_c   1.000
_cell.angle_alpha   90.00
_cell.angle_beta   90.00
_cell.angle_gamma   90.00
#
_symmetry.space_group_name_H-M   'P 1'
#
loop_
_entity.id
_entity.type
_entity.pdbx_description
1 polymer ?
#
loop_
_entity_poly.entity_id
_entity_poly.type
_entity_poly.pdbx_seq_one_letter_code
_entity_poly.pdbx_strand_id
1 'polypeptide(L)'
;MSLLSRLFKPAWQHDSASRRLAAVQESQEPALLEALPALATTDPHPRVRRAALQRLGDLGLWGDRSRHDADPELRDDARRQYVNGLIGADTELLPVAERLLRVEESVEVLEAVAARARQMALRRLALERSQRPGLLADCALSDPDAELRLWLVGRIDTEAALRRIADQSRTRDKRVHRLAREKLEALRLADGDRAVAEQRAQAICTELETLIHALPADGLQRIAAIEERWRTLPQAQDSDWQRRHNGLVETARAALNAHERALQAAAAAARQTEQAA
;
A
#
# COMPACT_ATOMS: atom_id res chain seq x y z
N MET A 1 32.50 -25.76 -43.04
CA MET A 1 33.24 -25.12 -41.93
C MET A 1 34.69 -24.95 -42.37
N SER A 2 35.14 -23.72 -42.60
CA SER A 2 36.46 -23.43 -43.19
C SER A 2 37.58 -23.54 -42.14
N LEU A 3 38.68 -24.20 -42.48
CA LEU A 3 39.87 -24.36 -41.62
C LEU A 3 40.57 -23.03 -41.29
N LEU A 4 40.25 -21.95 -42.01
CA LEU A 4 40.81 -20.60 -41.82
C LEU A 4 40.23 -19.85 -40.62
N SER A 5 39.04 -20.21 -40.11
CA SER A 5 38.45 -19.58 -38.92
C SER A 5 39.10 -20.00 -37.60
N ARG A 6 40.02 -20.98 -37.64
CA ARG A 6 40.78 -21.44 -36.47
C ARG A 6 42.14 -20.75 -36.31
N LEU A 7 42.59 -20.00 -37.32
CA LEU A 7 43.89 -19.33 -37.32
C LEU A 7 43.81 -17.85 -36.86
N PHE A 8 42.63 -17.24 -36.87
CA PHE A 8 42.42 -15.88 -36.38
C PHE A 8 41.33 -15.87 -35.31
N LYS A 9 41.68 -15.45 -34.08
CA LYS A 9 40.68 -15.21 -33.04
C LYS A 9 39.74 -14.10 -33.51
N PRO A 10 38.43 -14.25 -33.32
CA PRO A 10 37.49 -13.18 -33.65
C PRO A 10 37.81 -11.91 -32.84
N ALA A 11 37.41 -10.74 -33.35
CA ALA A 11 37.83 -9.45 -32.79
C ALA A 11 37.47 -9.26 -31.30
N TRP A 12 36.37 -9.88 -30.84
CA TRP A 12 35.94 -9.87 -29.42
C TRP A 12 36.73 -10.81 -28.50
N GLN A 13 37.65 -11.63 -29.04
CA GLN A 13 38.59 -12.46 -28.27
C GLN A 13 40.03 -11.94 -28.36
N HIS A 14 40.22 -10.74 -28.90
CA HIS A 14 41.54 -10.13 -29.06
C HIS A 14 42.10 -9.62 -27.71
N ASP A 15 43.43 -9.64 -27.53
CA ASP A 15 44.06 -9.21 -26.27
C ASP A 15 43.84 -7.71 -25.94
N SER A 16 43.88 -6.86 -26.97
CA SER A 16 43.51 -5.45 -26.88
C SER A 16 42.03 -5.22 -26.53
N ALA A 17 41.78 -4.57 -25.39
CA ALA A 17 40.45 -4.19 -24.95
C ALA A 17 39.72 -3.25 -25.92
N SER A 18 40.43 -2.37 -26.63
CA SER A 18 39.80 -1.47 -27.61
C SER A 18 39.25 -2.21 -28.82
N ARG A 19 39.93 -3.26 -29.28
CA ARG A 19 39.44 -4.14 -30.35
C ARG A 19 38.22 -4.94 -29.92
N ARG A 20 38.23 -5.47 -28.68
CA ARG A 20 37.05 -6.14 -28.13
C ARG A 20 35.87 -5.20 -27.96
N LEU A 21 36.11 -3.98 -27.47
CA LEU A 21 35.07 -2.96 -27.33
C LEU A 21 34.43 -2.63 -28.67
N ALA A 22 35.23 -2.33 -29.70
CA ALA A 22 34.73 -2.05 -31.04
C ALA A 22 33.92 -3.23 -31.60
N ALA A 23 34.41 -4.46 -31.41
CA ALA A 23 33.68 -5.66 -31.83
C ALA A 23 32.32 -5.78 -31.13
N VAL A 24 32.27 -5.59 -29.80
CA VAL A 24 31.02 -5.62 -29.02
C VAL A 24 30.04 -4.55 -29.48
N GLN A 25 30.52 -3.37 -29.87
CA GLN A 25 29.67 -2.26 -30.32
C GLN A 25 29.13 -2.43 -31.74
N GLU A 26 29.89 -3.05 -32.65
CA GLU A 26 29.62 -2.98 -34.09
C GLU A 26 29.24 -4.32 -34.74
N SER A 27 29.86 -5.43 -34.32
CA SER A 27 29.69 -6.72 -35.02
C SER A 27 28.38 -7.40 -34.66
N GLN A 28 27.65 -7.93 -35.65
CA GLN A 28 26.40 -8.69 -35.49
C GLN A 28 26.59 -10.21 -35.64
N GLU A 29 27.83 -10.69 -35.51
CA GLU A 29 28.13 -12.12 -35.64
C GLU A 29 27.37 -12.95 -34.58
N PRO A 30 26.67 -14.03 -34.95
CA PRO A 30 25.92 -14.85 -34.00
C PRO A 30 26.77 -15.37 -32.84
N ALA A 31 28.02 -15.76 -33.10
CA ALA A 31 28.94 -16.22 -32.06
C ALA A 31 29.35 -15.11 -31.07
N LEU A 32 29.36 -13.84 -31.50
CA LEU A 32 29.55 -12.72 -30.59
C LEU A 32 28.30 -12.49 -29.76
N LEU A 33 27.11 -12.51 -30.37
CA LEU A 33 25.84 -12.36 -29.67
C LEU A 33 25.69 -13.40 -28.55
N GLU A 34 26.04 -14.66 -28.82
CA GLU A 34 26.08 -15.74 -27.84
C GLU A 34 27.14 -15.52 -26.74
N ALA A 35 28.25 -14.84 -27.05
CA ALA A 35 29.32 -14.54 -26.10
C ALA A 35 29.05 -13.30 -25.22
N LEU A 36 28.06 -12.46 -25.55
CA LEU A 36 27.79 -11.21 -24.83
C LEU A 36 27.59 -11.41 -23.32
N PRO A 37 26.85 -12.42 -22.81
CA PRO A 37 26.69 -12.61 -21.36
C PRO A 37 28.02 -12.87 -20.65
N ALA A 38 28.93 -13.63 -21.27
CA ALA A 38 30.27 -13.84 -20.73
C ALA A 38 31.10 -12.55 -20.77
N LEU A 39 31.06 -11.81 -21.89
CA LEU A 39 31.76 -10.52 -22.00
C LEU A 39 31.24 -9.49 -20.99
N ALA A 40 29.93 -9.45 -20.74
CA ALA A 40 29.31 -8.58 -19.74
C ALA A 40 29.75 -8.90 -18.31
N THR A 41 30.10 -10.16 -18.03
CA THR A 41 30.35 -10.65 -16.67
C THR A 41 31.83 -10.86 -16.35
N THR A 42 32.65 -11.23 -17.33
CA THR A 42 34.03 -11.68 -17.10
C THR A 42 35.09 -10.94 -17.92
N ASP A 43 34.73 -10.01 -18.83
CA ASP A 43 35.77 -9.27 -19.56
C ASP A 43 36.65 -8.48 -18.57
N PRO A 44 37.99 -8.55 -18.68
CA PRO A 44 38.88 -7.84 -17.77
C PRO A 44 38.64 -6.32 -17.75
N HIS A 45 38.18 -5.74 -18.85
CA HIS A 45 38.07 -4.29 -19.01
C HIS A 45 36.62 -3.80 -18.81
N PRO A 46 36.37 -2.88 -17.86
CA PRO A 46 35.00 -2.44 -17.52
C PRO A 46 34.23 -1.83 -18.68
N ARG A 47 34.90 -1.11 -19.59
CA ARG A 47 34.25 -0.57 -20.80
C ARG A 47 33.67 -1.64 -21.72
N VAL A 48 34.32 -2.81 -21.84
CA VAL A 48 33.80 -3.93 -22.65
C VAL A 48 32.60 -4.55 -21.95
N ARG A 49 32.70 -4.77 -20.63
CA ARG A 49 31.56 -5.26 -19.81
C ARG A 49 30.34 -4.34 -19.95
N ARG A 50 30.52 -3.03 -19.82
CA ARG A 50 29.47 -2.02 -19.99
C ARG A 50 28.82 -2.09 -21.38
N ALA A 51 29.63 -2.14 -22.44
CA ALA A 51 29.10 -2.22 -23.81
C ALA A 51 28.29 -3.50 -24.03
N ALA A 52 28.74 -4.63 -23.47
CA ALA A 52 28.01 -5.89 -23.54
C ALA A 52 26.69 -5.83 -22.76
N LEU A 53 26.67 -5.24 -21.55
CA LEU A 53 25.43 -5.04 -20.77
C LEU A 53 24.42 -4.16 -21.51
N GLN A 54 24.88 -3.07 -22.12
CA GLN A 54 24.04 -2.17 -22.92
C GLN A 54 23.44 -2.90 -24.12
N ARG A 55 24.24 -3.74 -24.78
CA ARG A 55 23.79 -4.50 -25.95
C ARG A 55 22.83 -5.64 -25.61
N LEU A 56 23.00 -6.27 -24.45
CA LEU A 56 22.09 -7.30 -23.95
C LEU A 56 20.75 -6.72 -23.51
N GLY A 57 20.74 -5.53 -22.88
CA GLY A 57 19.52 -4.95 -22.33
C GLY A 57 18.91 -5.77 -21.18
N ASP A 58 19.64 -6.72 -20.62
CA ASP A 58 19.15 -7.62 -19.57
C ASP A 58 19.17 -6.93 -18.20
N LEU A 59 17.97 -6.67 -17.66
CA LEU A 59 17.80 -6.01 -16.37
C LEU A 59 18.40 -6.81 -15.20
N GLY A 60 18.37 -8.14 -15.27
CA GLY A 60 18.94 -9.02 -14.26
C GLY A 60 20.47 -8.92 -14.22
N LEU A 61 21.12 -8.85 -15.39
CA LEU A 61 22.56 -8.64 -15.47
C LEU A 61 22.97 -7.25 -14.96
N TRP A 62 22.19 -6.20 -15.23
CA TRP A 62 22.43 -4.89 -14.61
C TRP A 62 22.33 -4.96 -13.08
N GLY A 63 21.33 -5.66 -12.54
CA GLY A 63 21.19 -5.88 -11.11
C GLY A 63 22.38 -6.63 -10.51
N ASP A 64 22.81 -7.71 -11.16
CA ASP A 64 23.97 -8.50 -10.73
C ASP A 64 25.27 -7.67 -10.73
N ARG A 65 25.54 -6.94 -11.82
CA ARG A 65 26.73 -6.07 -11.90
C ARG A 65 26.70 -4.92 -10.90
N SER A 66 25.51 -4.39 -10.57
CA SER A 66 25.37 -3.34 -9.56
C SER A 66 25.82 -3.76 -8.15
N ARG A 67 25.83 -5.08 -7.88
CA ARG A 67 26.23 -5.67 -6.60
C ARG A 67 27.66 -6.20 -6.63
N HIS A 68 28.06 -6.82 -7.75
CA HIS A 68 29.25 -7.68 -7.77
C HIS A 68 30.36 -7.27 -8.74
N ASP A 69 30.18 -6.23 -9.56
CA ASP A 69 31.24 -5.84 -10.51
C ASP A 69 32.50 -5.37 -9.76
N ALA A 70 33.70 -5.67 -10.25
CA ALA A 70 34.95 -5.28 -9.57
C ALA A 70 35.23 -3.77 -9.70
N ASP A 71 34.77 -3.15 -10.79
CA ASP A 71 35.00 -1.74 -11.08
C ASP A 71 33.92 -0.85 -10.41
N PRO A 72 34.31 0.11 -9.55
CA PRO A 72 33.34 0.94 -8.82
C PRO A 72 32.47 1.81 -9.73
N GLU A 73 33.04 2.37 -10.80
CA GLU A 73 32.29 3.23 -11.71
C GLU A 73 31.23 2.43 -12.48
N LEU A 74 31.57 1.22 -12.92
CA LEU A 74 30.63 0.31 -13.56
C LEU A 74 29.58 -0.23 -12.57
N ARG A 75 29.95 -0.52 -11.31
CA ARG A 75 28.94 -0.87 -10.28
C ARG A 75 27.91 0.24 -10.11
N ASP A 76 28.36 1.49 -10.03
CA ASP A 76 27.46 2.64 -9.87
C ASP A 76 26.60 2.88 -11.11
N ASP A 77 27.16 2.73 -12.31
CA ASP A 77 26.39 2.81 -13.56
C ASP A 77 25.35 1.70 -13.65
N ALA A 78 25.75 0.46 -13.33
CA ALA A 78 24.86 -0.68 -13.32
C ALA A 78 23.73 -0.51 -12.30
N ARG A 79 24.02 0.04 -11.12
CA ARG A 79 22.99 0.38 -10.12
C ARG A 79 21.98 1.39 -10.67
N ARG A 80 22.45 2.46 -11.30
CA ARG A 80 21.56 3.45 -11.93
C ARG A 80 20.67 2.82 -12.99
N GLN A 81 21.25 2.01 -13.88
CA GLN A 81 20.48 1.36 -14.95
C GLN A 81 19.48 0.34 -14.40
N TYR A 82 19.88 -0.44 -13.39
CA TYR A 82 19.01 -1.40 -12.74
C TYR A 82 17.80 -0.72 -12.07
N VAL A 83 18.04 0.33 -11.27
CA VAL A 83 16.97 1.09 -10.61
C VAL A 83 16.06 1.78 -11.63
N ASN A 84 16.63 2.38 -12.68
CA ASN A 84 15.84 3.01 -13.74
C ASN A 84 15.00 1.99 -14.51
N GLY A 85 15.54 0.81 -14.78
CA GLY A 85 14.81 -0.28 -15.45
C GLY A 85 13.66 -0.81 -14.61
N LEU A 86 13.85 -0.98 -13.30
CA LEU A 86 12.76 -1.36 -12.39
C LEU A 86 11.66 -0.28 -12.32
N ILE A 87 12.05 0.99 -12.22
CA ILE A 87 11.10 2.10 -12.11
C ILE A 87 10.34 2.31 -13.42
N GLY A 88 11.05 2.23 -14.53
CA GLY A 88 10.52 2.46 -15.88
C GLY A 88 9.85 1.25 -16.52
N ALA A 89 9.84 0.09 -15.85
CA ALA A 89 9.32 -1.15 -16.40
C ALA A 89 7.90 -0.96 -16.97
N ASP A 90 7.71 -1.36 -18.22
CA ASP A 90 6.42 -1.43 -18.87
C ASP A 90 5.75 -2.79 -18.60
N THR A 91 4.64 -3.05 -19.28
CA THR A 91 3.89 -4.30 -19.11
C THR A 91 4.68 -5.53 -19.58
N GLU A 92 5.58 -5.39 -20.56
CA GLU A 92 6.37 -6.50 -21.09
C GLU A 92 7.49 -6.87 -20.11
N LEU A 93 8.15 -5.88 -19.51
CA LEU A 93 9.21 -6.11 -18.51
C LEU A 93 8.70 -6.40 -17.11
N LEU A 94 7.42 -6.15 -16.82
CA LEU A 94 6.84 -6.30 -15.49
C LEU A 94 7.11 -7.69 -14.84
N PRO A 95 6.91 -8.84 -15.51
CA PRO A 95 7.17 -10.14 -14.89
C PRO A 95 8.64 -10.36 -14.51
N VAL A 96 9.58 -9.78 -15.27
CA VAL A 96 11.01 -9.83 -14.96
C VAL A 96 11.31 -8.92 -13.77
N ALA A 97 10.81 -7.68 -13.80
CA ALA A 97 10.98 -6.72 -12.72
C ALA A 97 10.41 -7.24 -11.38
N GLU A 98 9.23 -7.85 -11.38
CA GLU A 98 8.65 -8.46 -10.18
C GLU A 98 9.53 -9.58 -9.62
N ARG A 99 10.04 -10.47 -10.47
CA ARG A 99 10.92 -11.57 -10.05
C ARG A 99 12.20 -11.04 -9.40
N LEU A 100 12.81 -10.02 -10.01
CA LEU A 100 14.02 -9.38 -9.49
C LEU A 100 13.73 -8.68 -8.15
N LEU A 101 12.62 -7.94 -8.05
CA LEU A 101 12.27 -7.21 -6.84
C LEU A 101 11.89 -8.13 -5.66
N ARG A 102 11.37 -9.34 -5.93
CA ARG A 102 11.07 -10.35 -4.89
C ARG A 102 12.33 -10.81 -4.14
N VAL A 103 13.49 -10.79 -4.79
CA VAL A 103 14.77 -11.22 -4.20
C VAL A 103 15.72 -10.06 -3.91
N GLU A 104 15.29 -8.81 -4.16
CA GLU A 104 16.12 -7.64 -3.90
C GLU A 104 16.27 -7.39 -2.40
N GLU A 105 17.46 -7.00 -1.93
CA GLU A 105 17.75 -6.80 -0.51
C GLU A 105 18.16 -5.36 -0.18
N SER A 106 18.56 -4.57 -1.19
CA SER A 106 18.90 -3.16 -1.03
C SER A 106 17.64 -2.36 -0.69
N VAL A 107 17.63 -1.84 0.53
CA VAL A 107 16.59 -0.95 1.04
C VAL A 107 16.46 0.28 0.14
N GLU A 108 17.57 0.82 -0.36
CA GLU A 108 17.59 1.98 -1.25
C GLU A 108 16.90 1.69 -2.59
N VAL A 109 17.11 0.49 -3.15
CA VAL A 109 16.43 0.06 -4.39
C VAL A 109 14.93 -0.12 -4.13
N LEU A 110 14.56 -0.81 -3.04
CA LEU A 110 13.17 -1.00 -2.67
C LEU A 110 12.44 0.34 -2.46
N GLU A 111 13.08 1.30 -1.79
CA GLU A 111 12.52 2.65 -1.59
C GLU A 111 12.36 3.42 -2.89
N ALA A 112 13.37 3.36 -3.76
CA ALA A 112 13.33 4.01 -5.06
C ALA A 112 12.18 3.46 -5.93
N VAL A 113 11.94 2.15 -5.89
CA VAL A 113 10.85 1.48 -6.60
C VAL A 113 9.50 1.81 -5.95
N ALA A 114 9.38 1.70 -4.63
CA ALA A 114 8.17 2.03 -3.88
C ALA A 114 7.66 3.44 -4.18
N ALA A 115 8.56 4.42 -4.23
CA ALA A 115 8.19 5.81 -4.42
C ALA A 115 7.93 6.20 -5.89
N ARG A 116 8.56 5.52 -6.87
CA ARG A 116 8.65 6.06 -8.24
C ARG A 116 8.26 5.09 -9.34
N ALA A 117 8.13 3.79 -9.08
CA ALA A 117 7.87 2.83 -10.14
C ALA A 117 6.57 3.13 -10.87
N ARG A 118 6.60 3.07 -12.20
CA ARG A 118 5.45 3.32 -13.06
C ARG A 118 4.32 2.34 -12.77
N GLN A 119 4.65 1.06 -12.62
CA GLN A 119 3.69 0.00 -12.36
C GLN A 119 3.30 -0.05 -10.88
N MET A 120 2.00 0.03 -10.60
CA MET A 120 1.47 -0.10 -9.23
C MET A 120 1.90 -1.42 -8.58
N ALA A 121 1.94 -2.51 -9.36
CA ALA A 121 2.37 -3.82 -8.87
C ALA A 121 3.79 -3.80 -8.28
N LEU A 122 4.72 -3.08 -8.92
CA LEU A 122 6.10 -2.93 -8.42
C LEU A 122 6.15 -2.04 -7.17
N ARG A 123 5.41 -0.93 -7.14
CA ARG A 123 5.31 -0.09 -5.95
C ARG A 123 4.78 -0.88 -4.76
N ARG A 124 3.68 -1.63 -4.96
CA ARG A 124 3.09 -2.49 -3.94
C ARG A 124 4.07 -3.55 -3.44
N LEU A 125 4.73 -4.27 -4.34
CA LEU A 125 5.70 -5.31 -3.98
C LEU A 125 6.88 -4.76 -3.17
N ALA A 126 7.39 -3.58 -3.53
CA ALA A 126 8.41 -2.90 -2.74
C ALA A 126 7.89 -2.47 -1.36
N LEU A 127 6.68 -1.90 -1.30
CA LEU A 127 6.06 -1.44 -0.06
C LEU A 127 5.71 -2.58 0.89
N GLU A 128 5.29 -3.75 0.38
CA GLU A 128 5.05 -4.98 1.16
C GLU A 128 6.28 -5.37 1.99
N ARG A 129 7.48 -5.13 1.44
CA ARG A 129 8.75 -5.44 2.09
C ARG A 129 9.31 -4.31 2.94
N SER A 130 8.75 -3.10 2.85
CA SER A 130 9.17 -1.96 3.66
C SER A 130 8.48 -1.95 5.02
N GLN A 131 9.29 -1.69 6.05
CA GLN A 131 8.84 -1.49 7.44
C GLN A 131 9.01 -0.04 7.90
N ARG A 132 9.50 0.87 7.04
CA ARG A 132 9.77 2.25 7.43
C ARG A 132 8.47 3.05 7.52
N PRO A 133 8.03 3.47 8.72
CA PRO A 133 6.73 4.15 8.85
C PRO A 133 6.64 5.45 8.06
N GLY A 134 7.76 6.19 7.95
CA GLY A 134 7.84 7.41 7.16
C GLY A 134 7.55 7.19 5.68
N LEU A 135 8.20 6.19 5.06
CA LEU A 135 7.96 5.85 3.65
C LEU A 135 6.50 5.42 3.42
N LEU A 136 5.97 4.55 4.28
CA LEU A 136 4.58 4.09 4.17
C LEU A 136 3.60 5.27 4.26
N ALA A 137 3.84 6.21 5.18
CA ALA A 137 3.01 7.39 5.34
C ALA A 137 3.10 8.36 4.16
N ASP A 138 4.31 8.58 3.63
CA ASP A 138 4.52 9.44 2.47
C ASP A 138 3.82 8.85 1.24
N CYS A 139 3.99 7.55 0.97
CA CYS A 139 3.28 6.86 -0.09
C CYS A 139 1.76 6.82 0.13
N ALA A 140 1.27 6.67 1.36
CA ALA A 140 -0.16 6.72 1.67
C ALA A 140 -0.79 8.08 1.36
N LEU A 141 0.01 9.16 1.36
CA LEU A 141 -0.43 10.51 1.07
C LEU A 141 -0.30 10.91 -0.40
N SER A 142 0.62 10.29 -1.14
CA SER A 142 0.98 10.75 -2.48
C SER A 142 0.96 9.70 -3.59
N ASP A 143 0.77 8.41 -3.30
CA ASP A 143 0.74 7.39 -4.36
C ASP A 143 -0.37 7.74 -5.37
N PRO A 144 -0.12 7.68 -6.69
CA PRO A 144 -1.14 7.99 -7.68
C PRO A 144 -2.34 7.04 -7.63
N ASP A 145 -2.15 5.80 -7.18
CA ASP A 145 -3.23 4.82 -7.06
C ASP A 145 -3.98 4.93 -5.72
N ALA A 146 -5.29 5.13 -5.80
CA ALA A 146 -6.12 5.36 -4.61
C ALA A 146 -6.28 4.12 -3.72
N GLU A 147 -6.31 2.93 -4.31
CA GLU A 147 -6.45 1.69 -3.55
C GLU A 147 -5.14 1.33 -2.85
N LEU A 148 -4.00 1.60 -3.49
CA LEU A 148 -2.69 1.47 -2.85
C LEU A 148 -2.54 2.43 -1.66
N ARG A 149 -3.01 3.68 -1.78
CA ARG A 149 -3.04 4.62 -0.64
C ARG A 149 -3.82 4.07 0.55
N LEU A 150 -5.02 3.52 0.32
CA LEU A 150 -5.85 2.96 1.39
C LEU A 150 -5.23 1.71 2.00
N TRP A 151 -4.68 0.82 1.17
CA TRP A 151 -3.96 -0.36 1.62
C TRP A 151 -2.78 0.01 2.53
N LEU A 152 -2.04 1.09 2.21
CA LEU A 152 -0.95 1.58 3.04
C LEU A 152 -1.42 2.09 4.41
N VAL A 153 -2.51 2.87 4.47
CA VAL A 153 -3.10 3.29 5.76
C VAL A 153 -3.48 2.06 6.59
N GLY A 154 -4.03 1.02 5.95
CA GLY A 154 -4.36 -0.25 6.59
C GLY A 154 -3.17 -0.93 7.28
N ARG A 155 -1.93 -0.70 6.83
CA ARG A 155 -0.70 -1.29 7.38
C ARG A 155 -0.01 -0.44 8.44
N ILE A 156 -0.43 0.79 8.66
CA ILE A 156 0.22 1.69 9.60
C ILE A 156 -0.45 1.56 10.96
N ASP A 157 0.34 1.23 11.99
CA ASP A 157 -0.12 0.98 13.36
C ASP A 157 0.55 1.89 14.40
N THR A 158 1.10 3.03 13.97
CA THR A 158 1.67 4.03 14.89
C THR A 158 0.79 5.26 14.94
N GLU A 159 0.43 5.72 16.14
CA GLU A 159 -0.40 6.91 16.38
C GLU A 159 0.13 8.15 15.63
N ALA A 160 1.45 8.38 15.70
CA ALA A 160 2.10 9.54 15.08
C ALA A 160 1.92 9.57 13.55
N ALA A 161 2.09 8.43 12.87
CA ALA A 161 1.91 8.34 11.43
C ALA A 161 0.43 8.45 11.02
N LEU A 162 -0.49 7.81 11.75
CA LEU A 162 -1.93 7.92 11.46
C LEU A 162 -2.44 9.35 11.64
N ARG A 163 -2.00 10.05 12.69
CA ARG A 163 -2.29 11.48 12.90
C ARG A 163 -1.77 12.33 11.75
N ARG A 164 -0.51 12.16 11.36
CA ARG A 164 0.08 12.88 10.20
C ARG A 164 -0.76 12.67 8.94
N ILE A 165 -1.14 11.42 8.65
CA ILE A 165 -1.92 11.10 7.46
C ILE A 165 -3.31 11.74 7.53
N ALA A 166 -4.00 11.60 8.66
CA ALA A 166 -5.31 12.20 8.86
C ALA A 166 -5.29 13.73 8.64
N ASP A 167 -4.29 14.42 9.18
CA ASP A 167 -4.19 15.87 9.07
C ASP A 167 -3.91 16.32 7.64
N GLN A 168 -2.99 15.65 6.95
CA GLN A 168 -2.55 16.04 5.60
C GLN A 168 -3.50 15.61 4.47
N SER A 169 -4.28 14.54 4.68
CA SER A 169 -5.27 14.06 3.69
C SER A 169 -6.63 14.75 3.80
N ARG A 170 -6.90 15.51 4.87
CA ARG A 170 -8.22 16.09 5.21
C ARG A 170 -8.94 16.77 4.05
N THR A 171 -8.23 17.48 3.18
CA THR A 171 -8.82 18.20 2.03
C THR A 171 -8.56 17.52 0.69
N ARG A 172 -7.56 16.64 0.60
CA ARG A 172 -7.07 16.05 -0.66
C ARG A 172 -7.65 14.67 -0.93
N ASP A 173 -7.84 13.87 0.12
CA ASP A 173 -8.34 12.50 0.00
C ASP A 173 -9.22 12.16 1.20
N LYS A 174 -10.54 12.24 1.01
CA LYS A 174 -11.53 12.00 2.07
C LYS A 174 -11.59 10.53 2.49
N ARG A 175 -11.23 9.58 1.62
CA ARG A 175 -11.23 8.15 1.95
C ARG A 175 -10.04 7.83 2.85
N VAL A 176 -8.84 8.29 2.46
CA VAL A 176 -7.62 8.17 3.26
C VAL A 176 -7.77 8.87 4.61
N HIS A 177 -8.31 10.09 4.63
CA HIS A 177 -8.55 10.84 5.87
C HIS A 177 -9.44 10.06 6.85
N ARG A 178 -10.57 9.55 6.35
CA ARG A 178 -11.52 8.79 7.17
C ARG A 178 -10.88 7.53 7.74
N LEU A 179 -10.24 6.72 6.89
CA LEU A 179 -9.60 5.48 7.32
C LEU A 179 -8.47 5.74 8.33
N ALA A 180 -7.66 6.77 8.12
CA ALA A 180 -6.60 7.13 9.05
C ALA A 180 -7.15 7.60 10.41
N ARG A 181 -8.24 8.37 10.41
CA ARG A 181 -8.94 8.79 11.64
C ARG A 181 -9.55 7.61 12.39
N GLU A 182 -10.22 6.71 11.69
CA GLU A 182 -10.84 5.51 12.27
C GLU A 182 -9.77 4.60 12.90
N LYS A 183 -8.67 4.33 12.19
CA LYS A 183 -7.54 3.57 12.76
C LYS A 183 -6.89 4.27 13.94
N LEU A 184 -6.70 5.59 13.87
CA LEU A 184 -6.12 6.38 14.97
C LEU A 184 -6.98 6.29 16.24
N GLU A 185 -8.29 6.44 16.09
CA GLU A 185 -9.25 6.33 17.20
C GLU A 185 -9.24 4.92 17.78
N ALA A 186 -9.28 3.88 16.93
CA ALA A 186 -9.22 2.49 17.38
C ALA A 186 -7.93 2.17 18.15
N LEU A 187 -6.78 2.69 17.70
CA LEU A 187 -5.50 2.51 18.39
C LEU A 187 -5.51 3.16 19.78
N ARG A 188 -6.00 4.40 19.89
CA ARG A 188 -6.09 5.11 21.18
C ARG A 188 -7.06 4.43 22.15
N LEU A 189 -8.17 3.90 21.66
CA LEU A 189 -9.09 3.10 22.47
C LEU A 189 -8.44 1.81 22.98
N ALA A 190 -7.68 1.11 22.13
CA ALA A 190 -6.94 -0.09 22.52
C ALA A 190 -5.87 0.21 23.57
N ASP A 191 -5.21 1.37 23.48
CA ASP A 191 -4.23 1.85 24.47
C ASP A 191 -4.91 2.39 25.76
N GLY A 192 -6.23 2.40 25.82
CA GLY A 192 -6.99 2.80 27.00
C GLY A 192 -7.12 4.31 27.22
N ASP A 193 -7.02 5.10 26.15
CA ASP A 193 -7.21 6.55 26.20
C ASP A 193 -8.64 6.92 26.62
N ARG A 194 -8.77 7.34 27.89
CA ARG A 194 -10.05 7.72 28.50
C ARG A 194 -10.74 8.87 27.77
N ALA A 195 -10.00 9.85 27.28
CA ALA A 195 -10.60 11.02 26.63
C ALA A 195 -11.32 10.61 25.33
N VAL A 196 -10.74 9.69 24.58
CA VAL A 196 -11.38 9.14 23.36
C VAL A 196 -12.59 8.27 23.74
N ALA A 197 -12.47 7.45 24.78
CA ALA A 197 -13.60 6.63 25.26
C ALA A 197 -14.79 7.49 25.72
N GLU A 198 -14.53 8.56 26.47
CA GLU A 198 -15.55 9.52 26.91
C GLU A 198 -16.19 10.26 25.74
N GLN A 199 -15.40 10.70 24.75
CA GLN A 199 -15.93 11.34 23.55
C GLN A 199 -16.86 10.39 22.77
N ARG A 200 -16.50 9.11 22.69
CA ARG A 200 -17.33 8.10 22.03
C ARG A 200 -18.60 7.80 22.82
N ALA A 201 -18.50 7.73 24.14
CA ALA A 201 -19.63 7.57 25.04
C ALA A 201 -20.63 8.73 24.93
N GLN A 202 -20.12 9.96 24.84
CA GLN A 202 -20.94 11.14 24.59
C GLN A 202 -21.69 11.04 23.26
N ALA A 203 -21.01 10.68 22.17
CA ALA A 203 -21.62 10.53 20.86
C ALA A 203 -22.73 9.47 20.86
N ILE A 204 -22.52 8.34 21.55
CA ILE A 204 -23.54 7.29 21.74
C ILE A 204 -24.76 7.85 22.49
N CYS A 205 -24.55 8.61 23.56
CA CYS A 205 -25.65 9.21 24.32
C CYS A 205 -26.45 10.19 23.44
N THR A 206 -25.79 11.03 22.65
CA THR A 206 -26.47 11.94 21.71
C THR A 206 -27.25 11.19 20.62
N GLU A 207 -26.75 10.03 20.16
CA GLU A 207 -27.47 9.18 19.22
C GLU A 207 -28.75 8.59 19.84
N LEU A 208 -28.69 8.12 21.09
CA LEU A 208 -29.86 7.64 21.83
C LEU A 208 -30.90 8.76 22.05
N GLU A 209 -30.46 9.97 22.40
CA GLU A 209 -31.33 11.16 22.52
C GLU A 209 -32.02 11.46 21.18
N THR A 210 -31.30 11.35 20.06
CA THR A 210 -31.88 11.52 18.72
C THR A 210 -32.94 10.46 18.42
N LEU A 211 -32.71 9.19 18.80
CA LEU A 211 -33.70 8.12 18.65
C LEU A 211 -34.96 8.35 19.48
N ILE A 212 -34.80 8.84 20.72
CA ILE A 212 -35.92 9.21 21.60
C ILE A 212 -36.81 10.28 20.95
N HIS A 213 -36.21 11.25 20.27
CA HIS A 213 -36.95 12.32 19.62
C HIS A 213 -37.55 11.93 18.27
N ALA A 214 -36.82 11.18 17.45
CA ALA A 214 -37.24 10.86 16.08
C ALA A 214 -38.17 9.63 15.98
N LEU A 215 -38.06 8.69 16.93
CA LEU A 215 -38.82 7.45 17.00
C LEU A 215 -38.93 6.69 15.66
N PRO A 216 -37.81 6.41 14.97
CA PRO A 216 -37.86 5.74 13.68
C PRO A 216 -38.31 4.28 13.82
N ALA A 217 -38.93 3.72 12.76
CA ALA A 217 -39.46 2.36 12.77
C ALA A 217 -38.39 1.27 13.05
N ASP A 218 -37.14 1.51 12.65
CA ASP A 218 -35.99 0.63 12.90
C ASP A 218 -35.27 0.94 14.24
N GLY A 219 -35.86 1.78 15.10
CA GLY A 219 -35.22 2.29 16.31
C GLY A 219 -34.71 1.21 17.27
N LEU A 220 -35.46 0.12 17.46
CA LEU A 220 -35.03 -0.98 18.34
C LEU A 220 -33.80 -1.71 17.80
N GLN A 221 -33.70 -1.88 16.48
CA GLN A 221 -32.51 -2.47 15.84
C GLN A 221 -31.30 -1.56 16.00
N ARG A 222 -31.49 -0.24 15.89
CA ARG A 222 -30.44 0.76 16.13
C ARG A 222 -29.97 0.76 17.59
N ILE A 223 -30.87 0.60 18.57
CA ILE A 223 -30.49 0.46 19.98
C ILE A 223 -29.61 -0.77 20.18
N ALA A 224 -29.95 -1.92 19.60
CA ALA A 224 -29.11 -3.11 19.70
C ALA A 224 -27.70 -2.85 19.13
N ALA A 225 -27.59 -2.18 17.98
CA ALA A 225 -26.31 -1.79 17.39
C ALA A 225 -25.54 -0.75 18.23
N ILE A 226 -26.24 0.14 18.94
CA ILE A 226 -25.64 1.06 19.91
C ILE A 226 -25.06 0.30 21.11
N GLU A 227 -25.81 -0.65 21.67
CA GLU A 227 -25.37 -1.44 22.82
C GLU A 227 -24.13 -2.29 22.50
N GLU A 228 -24.04 -2.87 21.30
CA GLU A 228 -22.80 -3.55 20.88
C GLU A 228 -21.60 -2.60 20.81
N ARG A 229 -21.79 -1.38 20.28
CA ARG A 229 -20.75 -0.35 20.27
C ARG A 229 -20.37 0.14 21.67
N TRP A 230 -21.32 0.18 22.60
CA TRP A 230 -21.06 0.57 23.99
C TRP A 230 -20.16 -0.45 24.71
N ARG A 231 -20.37 -1.75 24.45
CA ARG A 231 -19.59 -2.83 25.05
C ARG A 231 -18.11 -2.77 24.71
N THR A 232 -17.74 -2.14 23.60
CA THR A 232 -16.32 -1.98 23.20
C THR A 232 -15.61 -0.81 23.89
N LEU A 233 -16.23 -0.15 24.88
CA LEU A 233 -15.70 1.04 25.57
C LEU A 233 -15.53 0.79 27.08
N PRO A 234 -14.70 -0.16 27.54
CA PRO A 234 -14.61 -0.51 28.96
C PRO A 234 -14.26 0.69 29.84
N GLN A 235 -13.38 1.59 29.37
CA GLN A 235 -12.97 2.78 30.12
C GLN A 235 -14.12 3.77 30.36
N ALA A 236 -15.11 3.82 29.48
CA ALA A 236 -16.29 4.67 29.66
C ALA A 236 -17.32 4.03 30.62
N GLN A 237 -17.32 2.70 30.75
CA GLN A 237 -18.24 1.97 31.64
C GLN A 237 -17.88 2.16 33.13
N ASP A 238 -16.62 2.50 33.42
CA ASP A 238 -16.14 2.81 34.76
C ASP A 238 -16.41 4.27 35.19
N SER A 239 -17.19 5.02 34.41
CA SER A 239 -17.42 6.46 34.59
C SER A 239 -18.90 6.82 34.75
N ASP A 240 -19.18 8.10 35.00
CA ASP A 240 -20.55 8.64 35.05
C ASP A 240 -21.35 8.39 33.75
N TRP A 241 -20.66 8.17 32.62
CA TRP A 241 -21.29 7.86 31.36
C TRP A 241 -22.09 6.56 31.38
N GLN A 242 -21.72 5.57 32.20
CA GLN A 242 -22.48 4.32 32.32
C GLN A 242 -23.90 4.54 32.84
N ARG A 243 -24.06 5.40 33.85
CA ARG A 243 -25.38 5.73 34.41
C ARG A 243 -26.23 6.46 33.37
N ARG A 244 -25.66 7.42 32.66
CA ARG A 244 -26.35 8.18 31.60
C ARG A 244 -26.77 7.26 30.46
N HIS A 245 -25.88 6.41 29.97
CA HIS A 245 -26.16 5.45 28.91
C HIS A 245 -27.33 4.53 29.27
N ASN A 246 -27.29 3.90 30.46
CA ASN A 246 -28.35 3.01 30.92
C ASN A 246 -29.73 3.71 30.94
N GLY A 247 -29.80 4.91 31.52
CA GLY A 247 -31.04 5.67 31.57
C GLY A 247 -31.58 6.07 30.19
N LEU A 248 -30.70 6.43 29.25
CA LEU A 248 -31.08 6.76 27.87
C LEU A 248 -31.57 5.53 27.10
N VAL A 249 -30.93 4.37 27.26
CA VAL A 249 -31.37 3.11 26.63
C VAL A 249 -32.76 2.71 27.11
N GLU A 250 -33.00 2.74 28.43
CA GLU A 250 -34.30 2.43 29.01
C GLU A 250 -35.38 3.37 28.47
N THR A 251 -35.09 4.67 28.46
CA THR A 251 -36.01 5.71 27.95
C THR A 251 -36.30 5.51 26.46
N ALA A 252 -35.28 5.28 25.64
CA ALA A 252 -35.42 5.07 24.20
C ALA A 252 -36.25 3.83 23.86
N ARG A 253 -35.98 2.71 24.53
CA ARG A 253 -36.76 1.47 24.37
C ARG A 253 -38.23 1.68 24.75
N ALA A 254 -38.49 2.33 25.89
CA ALA A 254 -39.84 2.61 26.34
C ALA A 254 -40.60 3.50 25.35
N ALA A 255 -39.97 4.58 24.86
CA ALA A 255 -40.56 5.51 23.91
C ALA A 255 -40.89 4.85 22.56
N LEU A 256 -39.96 4.08 21.99
CA LEU A 256 -40.16 3.35 20.73
C LEU A 256 -41.27 2.29 20.84
N ASN A 257 -41.26 1.48 21.92
CA ASN A 257 -42.29 0.48 22.14
C ASN A 257 -43.69 1.11 22.37
N ALA A 258 -43.76 2.28 22.99
CA ALA A 258 -45.01 3.02 23.13
C ALA A 258 -45.51 3.56 21.77
N HIS A 259 -44.60 4.09 20.96
CA HIS A 259 -44.90 4.59 19.63
C HIS A 259 -45.40 3.49 18.69
N GLU A 260 -44.71 2.34 18.67
CA GLU A 260 -45.12 1.18 17.86
C GLU A 260 -46.52 0.69 18.24
N ARG A 261 -46.81 0.57 19.55
CA ARG A 261 -48.15 0.19 20.04
C ARG A 261 -49.22 1.20 19.62
N ALA A 262 -48.91 2.50 19.66
CA ALA A 262 -49.84 3.54 19.22
C ALA A 262 -50.14 3.43 17.71
N LEU A 263 -49.12 3.18 16.88
CA LEU A 263 -49.29 2.96 15.44
C LEU A 263 -50.12 1.71 15.14
N GLN A 264 -49.85 0.60 15.83
CA GLN A 264 -50.62 -0.64 15.69
C GLN A 264 -52.10 -0.46 16.09
N ALA A 265 -52.35 0.25 17.19
CA ALA A 265 -53.70 0.57 17.64
C ALA A 265 -54.45 1.47 16.64
N ALA A 266 -53.79 2.51 16.11
CA ALA A 266 -54.37 3.37 15.08
C ALA A 266 -54.69 2.59 13.78
N ALA A 267 -53.78 1.71 13.34
CA ALA A 267 -54.00 0.87 12.17
C ALA A 267 -55.09 -0.19 12.36
N ALA A 268 -55.29 -0.69 13.58
CA ALA A 268 -56.38 -1.60 13.90
C ALA A 268 -57.73 -0.86 13.89
N ALA A 269 -57.78 0.34 14.47
CA ALA A 269 -58.98 1.18 14.48
C ALA A 269 -59.41 1.56 13.05
N ALA A 270 -58.47 2.00 12.21
CA ALA A 270 -58.74 2.37 10.81
C ALA A 270 -59.39 1.21 10.02
N ARG A 271 -58.85 -0.01 10.17
CA ARG A 271 -59.37 -1.23 9.53
C ARG A 271 -60.78 -1.59 9.99
N GLN A 272 -61.11 -1.35 11.27
CA GLN A 272 -62.45 -1.59 11.79
C GLN A 272 -63.47 -0.60 11.21
N THR A 273 -63.09 0.68 11.05
CA THR A 273 -63.95 1.68 10.39
C THR A 273 -64.22 1.36 8.92
N GLU A 274 -63.22 0.86 8.17
CA GLU A 274 -63.39 0.47 6.76
C GLU A 274 -64.28 -0.77 6.58
N GLN A 275 -64.27 -1.70 7.55
CA GLN A 275 -65.13 -2.89 7.52
C GLN A 275 -66.58 -2.62 7.94
N ALA A 276 -66.82 -1.50 8.63
CA ALA A 276 -68.14 -1.08 9.10
C ALA A 276 -68.85 -0.09 8.17
N ALA A 277 -68.15 0.41 7.13
CA ALA A 277 -68.67 1.29 6.08
C ALA A 277 -69.05 0.49 4.83
#